data_AF-A0A1I1F5P2-F1
#
_entry.id   AF-A0A1I1F5P2-F1
#
_cell.length_a   1.000
_cell.length_b   1.000
_cell.length_c   1.000
_cell.angle_alpha   90.00
_cell.angle_beta   90.00
_cell.angle_gamma   90.00
#
_symmetry.space_group_name_H-M   'P 1'
#
loop_
_entity.id
_entity.type
_entity.pdbx_description
1 polymer ?
#
loop_
_entity_poly.entity_id
_entity_poly.type
_entity_poly.pdbx_seq_one_letter_code
_entity_poly.pdbx_strand_id
1 'polypeptide(L)'
;MLNAIGLKNPGIDEFERQILPALEDSIKNTMIIANINGKTIEEYEQIAQRANDWHKIDAIELNISCPNVKEGRMAFGTQPKTAAEITSRIKKILHTKLLVVKLSPNVVDICAVAQVVEDAGADALSLTNTILGMRIDIHSRRPILGNIFGGLSGSAVKPIALCIV
;
A
#
# COMPACT_ATOMS: atom_id res chain seq x y z
N MET A 1 8.78 -1.10 16.10
CA MET A 1 9.44 -2.30 15.51
C MET A 1 9.95 -1.97 14.11
N LEU A 2 10.94 -2.70 13.59
CA LEU A 2 11.38 -2.62 12.19
C LEU A 2 11.02 -3.91 11.45
N ASN A 3 10.58 -3.81 10.18
CA ASN A 3 10.28 -4.97 9.34
C ASN A 3 10.75 -4.78 7.88
N ALA A 4 11.15 -5.87 7.24
CA ALA A 4 11.55 -5.91 5.83
C ALA A 4 11.01 -7.16 5.12
N ILE A 5 9.70 -7.39 5.24
CA ILE A 5 9.03 -8.62 4.78
C ILE A 5 9.03 -8.76 3.24
N GLY A 6 9.09 -7.64 2.51
CA GLY A 6 9.13 -7.66 1.05
C GLY A 6 7.80 -8.07 0.38
N LEU A 7 6.67 -7.86 1.05
CA LEU A 7 5.32 -8.16 0.54
C LEU A 7 5.09 -9.64 0.19
N LYS A 8 5.65 -10.57 0.96
CA LYS A 8 5.35 -12.00 0.87
C LYS A 8 3.83 -12.23 1.00
N ASN A 9 3.22 -12.71 -0.06
CA ASN A 9 1.79 -13.03 -0.15
C ASN A 9 1.62 -14.24 -1.09
N PRO A 10 0.50 -14.97 -1.03
CA PRO A 10 0.30 -16.19 -1.82
C PRO A 10 0.05 -15.94 -3.32
N GLY A 11 -0.07 -14.68 -3.73
CA GLY A 11 -0.46 -14.29 -5.08
C GLY A 11 -1.97 -14.17 -5.22
N ILE A 12 -2.39 -13.43 -6.26
CA ILE A 12 -3.80 -13.14 -6.52
C ILE A 12 -4.62 -14.40 -6.88
N ASP A 13 -4.02 -15.33 -7.65
CA ASP A 13 -4.69 -16.57 -8.05
C ASP A 13 -5.06 -17.43 -6.83
N GLU A 14 -4.13 -17.55 -5.89
CA GLU A 14 -4.36 -18.32 -4.66
C GLU A 14 -5.30 -17.58 -3.70
N PHE A 15 -5.22 -16.24 -3.66
CA PHE A 15 -6.16 -15.43 -2.90
C PHE A 15 -7.60 -15.67 -3.35
N GLU A 16 -7.87 -15.63 -4.66
CA GLU A 16 -9.21 -15.86 -5.20
C GLU A 16 -9.67 -17.31 -5.06
N ARG A 17 -8.76 -18.28 -5.19
CA ARG A 17 -9.11 -19.70 -5.12
C ARG A 17 -9.41 -20.17 -3.70
N GLN A 18 -8.72 -19.63 -2.70
CA GLN A 18 -8.76 -20.17 -1.34
C GLN A 18 -9.19 -19.15 -0.28
N ILE A 19 -8.68 -17.91 -0.35
CA ILE A 19 -8.88 -16.93 0.71
C ILE A 19 -10.21 -16.22 0.56
N LEU A 20 -10.53 -15.75 -0.65
CA LEU A 20 -11.77 -15.02 -0.92
C LEU A 20 -13.03 -15.85 -0.61
N PRO A 21 -13.15 -17.12 -1.03
CA PRO A 21 -14.31 -17.95 -0.66
C PRO A 21 -14.39 -18.20 0.85
N ALA A 22 -13.25 -18.43 1.51
CA ALA A 22 -13.23 -18.61 2.96
C ALA A 22 -13.67 -17.34 3.71
N LEU A 23 -13.36 -16.14 3.20
CA LEU A 23 -13.85 -14.87 3.75
C LEU A 23 -15.36 -14.71 3.54
N GLU A 24 -15.88 -15.13 2.39
CA GLU A 24 -17.33 -15.13 2.08
C GLU A 24 -18.11 -15.99 3.06
N ASP A 25 -17.60 -17.17 3.37
CA ASP A 25 -18.26 -18.12 4.27
C ASP A 25 -18.19 -17.67 5.74
N SER A 26 -17.05 -17.14 6.17
CA SER A 26 -16.76 -16.89 7.59
C SER A 26 -17.12 -15.49 8.08
N ILE A 27 -17.13 -14.48 7.21
CA ILE A 27 -17.33 -13.08 7.60
C ILE A 27 -18.60 -12.56 6.93
N LYS A 28 -19.67 -12.34 7.69
CA LYS A 28 -20.95 -11.87 7.13
C LYS A 28 -21.16 -10.36 7.23
N ASN A 29 -20.99 -9.80 8.43
CA ASN A 29 -21.40 -8.42 8.74
C ASN A 29 -20.22 -7.46 8.96
N THR A 30 -19.07 -7.73 8.33
CA THR A 30 -17.87 -6.90 8.45
C THR A 30 -17.44 -6.41 7.09
N MET A 31 -17.14 -5.11 7.01
CA MET A 31 -16.56 -4.47 5.84
C MET A 31 -15.11 -4.94 5.66
N ILE A 32 -14.72 -5.31 4.44
CA ILE A 32 -13.38 -5.77 4.12
C ILE A 32 -12.75 -4.82 3.10
N ILE A 33 -11.56 -4.31 3.44
CA ILE A 33 -10.73 -3.52 2.54
C ILE A 33 -9.54 -4.39 2.10
N ALA A 34 -9.44 -4.69 0.81
CA ALA A 34 -8.33 -5.47 0.28
C ALA A 34 -7.15 -4.57 -0.07
N ASN A 35 -5.99 -4.79 0.57
CA ASN A 35 -4.75 -4.13 0.17
C ASN A 35 -4.18 -4.78 -1.10
N ILE A 36 -3.97 -3.99 -2.15
CA ILE A 36 -3.36 -4.47 -3.40
C ILE A 36 -1.95 -3.89 -3.58
N ASN A 37 -1.04 -4.70 -4.12
CA ASN A 37 0.30 -4.29 -4.47
C ASN A 37 0.75 -4.92 -5.79
N GLY A 38 1.48 -4.15 -6.61
CA GLY A 38 2.01 -4.52 -7.91
C GLY A 38 3.40 -3.90 -8.10
N LYS A 39 4.26 -4.50 -8.91
CA LYS A 39 5.61 -4.00 -9.22
C LYS A 39 5.57 -2.93 -10.30
N THR A 40 4.65 -3.07 -11.26
CA THR A 40 4.41 -2.11 -12.34
C THR A 40 2.97 -1.62 -12.28
N ILE A 41 2.66 -0.52 -12.98
CA ILE A 41 1.28 -0.02 -13.05
C ILE A 41 0.38 -1.08 -13.71
N GLU A 42 0.89 -1.80 -14.70
CA GLU A 42 0.17 -2.84 -15.42
C GLU A 42 -0.20 -4.01 -14.48
N GLU A 43 0.69 -4.39 -13.55
CA GLU A 43 0.34 -5.38 -12.51
C GLU A 43 -0.77 -4.86 -11.59
N TYR A 44 -0.76 -3.57 -11.21
CA TYR A 44 -1.86 -2.99 -10.43
C TYR A 44 -3.18 -3.01 -11.20
N GLU A 45 -3.16 -2.70 -12.49
CA GLU A 45 -4.35 -2.73 -13.34
C GLU A 45 -4.92 -4.14 -13.46
N GLN A 46 -4.08 -5.15 -13.68
CA GLN A 46 -4.49 -6.55 -13.73
C GLN A 46 -5.16 -7.00 -12.42
N ILE A 47 -4.58 -6.60 -11.28
CA ILE A 47 -5.17 -6.89 -9.96
C ILE A 47 -6.51 -6.14 -9.80
N ALA A 48 -6.57 -4.87 -10.16
CA ALA A 48 -7.78 -4.05 -10.03
C ALA A 48 -8.93 -4.55 -10.92
N GLN A 49 -8.63 -5.05 -12.12
CA GLN A 49 -9.62 -5.64 -13.03
C GLN A 49 -10.33 -6.82 -12.36
N ARG A 50 -9.55 -7.73 -11.75
CA ARG A 50 -10.09 -8.88 -11.04
C ARG A 50 -10.81 -8.48 -9.76
N ALA A 51 -10.28 -7.48 -9.05
CA ALA A 51 -10.82 -7.03 -7.78
C ALA A 51 -12.23 -6.40 -7.86
N ASN A 52 -12.64 -5.91 -9.03
CA ASN A 52 -14.02 -5.45 -9.25
C ASN A 52 -15.07 -6.54 -9.00
N ASP A 53 -14.72 -7.78 -9.33
CA ASP A 53 -15.63 -8.93 -9.28
C ASP A 53 -15.63 -9.60 -7.91
N TRP A 54 -14.79 -9.15 -6.97
CA TRP A 54 -14.74 -9.70 -5.63
C TRP A 54 -15.92 -9.19 -4.80
N HIS A 55 -17.01 -9.95 -4.77
CA HIS A 55 -18.25 -9.55 -4.11
C HIS A 55 -18.09 -9.24 -2.62
N LYS A 56 -17.23 -9.99 -1.91
CA LYS A 56 -17.02 -9.84 -0.47
C LYS A 56 -16.10 -8.70 -0.04
N ILE A 57 -15.43 -8.07 -1.00
CA ILE A 57 -14.51 -6.96 -0.73
C ILE A 57 -15.24 -5.66 -0.98
N ASP A 58 -15.30 -4.77 0.00
CA ASP A 58 -16.09 -3.53 -0.11
C ASP A 58 -15.28 -2.36 -0.67
N ALA A 59 -13.96 -2.37 -0.44
CA ALA A 59 -13.06 -1.34 -0.93
C ALA A 59 -11.68 -1.91 -1.23
N ILE A 60 -10.93 -1.17 -2.05
CA ILE A 60 -9.55 -1.49 -2.41
C ILE A 60 -8.63 -0.45 -1.80
N GLU A 61 -7.63 -0.90 -1.03
CA GLU A 61 -6.52 -0.05 -0.59
C GLU A 61 -5.34 -0.20 -1.55
N LEU A 62 -5.13 0.81 -2.40
CA LEU A 62 -4.01 0.89 -3.33
C LEU A 62 -2.72 1.29 -2.60
N ASN A 63 -1.79 0.34 -2.49
CA ASN A 63 -0.53 0.55 -1.76
C ASN A 63 0.59 1.10 -2.64
N ILE A 64 0.63 2.42 -2.82
CA ILE A 64 1.71 3.08 -3.59
C ILE A 64 2.98 3.37 -2.78
N SER A 65 3.05 2.93 -1.53
CA SER A 65 4.00 3.43 -0.52
C SER A 65 5.06 2.44 -0.04
N CYS A 66 5.18 1.25 -0.63
CA CYS A 66 6.08 0.21 -0.12
C CYS A 66 7.59 0.57 -0.26
N PRO A 67 8.32 0.76 0.86
CA PRO A 67 9.71 1.22 0.82
C PRO A 67 10.75 0.09 0.62
N ASN A 68 10.32 -1.18 0.63
CA ASN A 68 11.21 -2.34 0.76
C ASN A 68 11.48 -3.10 -0.54
N VAL A 69 11.18 -2.52 -1.71
CA VAL A 69 11.32 -3.21 -3.01
C VAL A 69 12.25 -2.42 -3.92
N LYS A 70 13.31 -3.09 -4.41
CA LYS A 70 14.41 -2.50 -5.19
C LYS A 70 13.99 -2.01 -6.58
N GLU A 71 12.87 -2.50 -7.09
CA GLU A 71 12.33 -2.15 -8.42
C GLU A 71 11.07 -1.27 -8.25
N GLY A 72 11.18 0.02 -8.59
CA GLY A 72 10.07 0.90 -8.93
C GLY A 72 9.14 1.43 -7.83
N ARG A 73 8.92 0.72 -6.71
CA ARG A 73 7.83 1.08 -5.77
C ARG A 73 8.05 2.36 -4.95
N MET A 74 9.29 2.72 -4.63
CA MET A 74 9.57 4.04 -4.04
C MET A 74 9.16 5.19 -4.99
N ALA A 75 9.06 4.97 -6.30
CA ALA A 75 8.77 6.03 -7.26
C ALA A 75 7.27 6.39 -7.36
N PHE A 76 6.34 5.50 -7.01
CA PHE A 76 4.91 5.76 -7.16
C PHE A 76 4.39 6.72 -6.09
N GLY A 77 4.65 6.42 -4.81
CA GLY A 77 4.12 7.20 -3.69
C GLY A 77 4.96 8.41 -3.28
N THR A 78 6.12 8.66 -3.91
CA THR A 78 6.99 9.81 -3.59
C THR A 78 6.97 10.91 -4.62
N GLN A 79 6.41 10.65 -5.82
CA GLN A 79 6.32 11.61 -6.91
C GLN A 79 4.85 11.89 -7.21
N PRO A 80 4.37 13.14 -7.04
CA PRO A 80 2.97 13.50 -7.30
C PRO A 80 2.46 13.04 -8.67
N LYS A 81 3.27 13.22 -9.73
CA LYS A 81 2.89 12.82 -11.10
C LYS A 81 2.58 11.32 -11.20
N THR A 82 3.46 10.48 -10.66
CA THR A 82 3.31 9.03 -10.74
C THR A 82 2.19 8.54 -9.82
N ALA A 83 1.99 9.17 -8.66
CA ALA A 83 0.88 8.91 -7.75
C ALA A 83 -0.48 9.22 -8.39
N ALA A 84 -0.59 10.34 -9.10
CA ALA A 84 -1.79 10.72 -9.84
C ALA A 84 -2.06 9.76 -11.01
N GLU A 85 -1.02 9.40 -11.77
CA GLU A 85 -1.14 8.49 -12.92
C GLU A 85 -1.70 7.12 -12.51
N ILE A 86 -1.09 6.48 -11.51
CA ILE A 86 -1.56 5.17 -11.04
C ILE A 86 -2.97 5.28 -10.45
N THR A 87 -3.25 6.31 -9.64
CA THR A 87 -4.57 6.49 -9.03
C THR A 87 -5.65 6.64 -10.10
N SER A 88 -5.43 7.48 -11.11
CA SER A 88 -6.39 7.70 -12.20
C SER A 88 -6.62 6.43 -13.03
N ARG A 89 -5.56 5.67 -13.34
CA ARG A 89 -5.67 4.40 -14.07
C ARG A 89 -6.48 3.38 -13.28
N ILE A 90 -6.21 3.23 -11.98
CA ILE A 90 -6.94 2.30 -11.12
C ILE A 90 -8.38 2.74 -10.89
N LYS A 91 -8.65 4.03 -10.71
CA LYS A 91 -10.01 4.56 -10.55
C LYS A 91 -10.89 4.30 -11.78
N LYS A 92 -10.33 4.40 -13.00
CA LYS A 92 -11.06 4.08 -14.24
C LYS A 92 -11.46 2.60 -14.33
N ILE A 93 -10.69 1.72 -13.70
CA ILE A 93 -10.98 0.29 -13.64
C ILE A 93 -12.00 0.02 -12.54
N LEU A 94 -11.78 0.54 -11.32
CA LEU A 94 -12.60 0.29 -10.14
C LEU A 94 -13.91 1.09 -10.15
N HIS A 95 -14.95 0.52 -10.76
CA HIS A 95 -16.27 1.15 -10.88
C HIS A 95 -17.28 0.63 -9.85
N THR A 96 -17.03 -0.53 -9.23
CA THR A 96 -17.91 -1.12 -8.21
C THR A 96 -17.40 -0.97 -6.78
N LYS A 97 -16.17 -0.48 -6.60
CA LYS A 97 -15.47 -0.44 -5.31
C LYS A 97 -14.94 0.96 -5.00
N LEU A 98 -14.89 1.31 -3.72
CA LEU A 98 -14.16 2.50 -3.26
C LEU A 98 -12.65 2.28 -3.41
N LEU A 99 -11.96 3.31 -3.88
CA LEU A 99 -10.51 3.37 -3.99
C LEU A 99 -9.94 4.20 -2.84
N VAL A 100 -9.30 3.51 -1.90
CA VAL A 100 -8.51 4.12 -0.83
C VAL A 100 -7.04 4.11 -1.24
N VAL A 101 -6.34 5.25 -1.20
CA VAL A 101 -4.91 5.29 -1.57
C VAL A 101 -4.04 5.44 -0.33
N LYS A 102 -3.11 4.49 -0.14
CA LYS A 102 -2.22 4.43 1.03
C LYS A 102 -0.92 5.19 0.78
N LEU A 103 -0.76 6.34 1.44
CA LEU A 103 0.38 7.23 1.21
C LEU A 103 1.60 6.93 2.11
N SER A 104 2.78 7.26 1.59
CA SER A 104 4.06 7.11 2.27
C SER A 104 4.34 8.35 3.12
N PRO A 105 4.80 8.22 4.38
CA PRO A 105 5.31 9.38 5.12
C PRO A 105 6.72 9.81 4.66
N ASN A 106 7.37 9.03 3.78
CA ASN A 106 8.76 9.26 3.34
C ASN A 106 8.80 10.14 2.09
N VAL A 107 8.16 11.30 2.15
CA VAL A 107 8.06 12.28 1.05
C VAL A 107 8.45 13.67 1.54
N VAL A 108 8.83 14.54 0.62
CA VAL A 108 9.17 15.94 0.95
C VAL A 108 7.90 16.72 1.31
N ASP A 109 6.84 16.56 0.50
CA ASP A 109 5.57 17.25 0.68
C ASP A 109 4.42 16.26 0.51
N ILE A 110 3.81 15.88 1.63
CA ILE A 110 2.69 14.93 1.65
C ILE A 110 1.38 15.57 1.20
N CYS A 111 1.20 16.88 1.40
CA CYS A 111 0.01 17.61 0.98
C CYS A 111 -0.04 17.65 -0.56
N ALA A 112 1.09 17.90 -1.22
CA ALA A 112 1.18 17.87 -2.68
C ALA A 112 0.82 16.49 -3.25
N VAL A 113 1.27 15.39 -2.62
CA VAL A 113 0.91 14.03 -3.05
C VAL A 113 -0.56 13.72 -2.78
N ALA A 114 -1.08 14.11 -1.61
CA ALA A 114 -2.48 13.90 -1.24
C ALA A 114 -3.43 14.61 -2.22
N GLN A 115 -3.15 15.88 -2.54
CA GLN A 115 -3.97 16.68 -3.45
C GLN A 115 -4.08 16.03 -4.83
N VAL A 116 -2.95 15.64 -5.44
CA VAL A 116 -2.99 15.06 -6.80
C VAL A 116 -3.62 13.67 -6.84
N VAL A 117 -3.59 12.94 -5.72
CA VAL A 117 -4.25 11.63 -5.59
C VAL A 117 -5.76 11.81 -5.45
N GLU A 118 -6.22 12.80 -4.68
CA GLU A 118 -7.62 13.21 -4.62
C GLU A 118 -8.11 13.65 -6.01
N ASP A 119 -7.39 14.56 -6.68
CA ASP A 119 -7.72 15.06 -8.02
C ASP A 119 -7.76 13.93 -9.07
N ALA A 120 -6.96 12.87 -8.87
CA ALA A 120 -6.95 11.69 -9.73
C ALA A 120 -8.12 10.72 -9.49
N GLY A 121 -8.95 10.98 -8.47
CA GLY A 121 -10.21 10.27 -8.21
C GLY A 121 -10.15 9.24 -7.08
N ALA A 122 -9.20 9.33 -6.16
CA ALA A 122 -9.26 8.55 -4.93
C ALA A 122 -10.52 8.92 -4.11
N ASP A 123 -11.23 7.91 -3.59
CA ASP A 123 -12.41 8.14 -2.74
C ASP A 123 -12.02 8.42 -1.28
N ALA A 124 -10.84 7.93 -0.86
CA ALA A 124 -10.27 8.20 0.45
C ALA A 124 -8.74 8.02 0.45
N LEU A 125 -8.11 8.55 1.50
CA LEU A 125 -6.68 8.34 1.78
C LEU A 125 -6.50 7.52 3.04
N SER A 126 -5.49 6.64 3.07
CA SER A 126 -5.04 5.99 4.30
C SER A 126 -3.60 6.37 4.62
N LEU A 127 -3.38 6.82 5.86
CA LEU A 127 -2.13 7.42 6.33
C LEU A 127 -1.76 6.87 7.71
N THR A 128 -0.49 6.59 8.01
CA THR A 128 0.68 6.55 7.12
C THR A 128 1.12 5.09 6.91
N ASN A 129 1.82 4.81 5.81
CA ASN A 129 2.68 3.63 5.78
C ASN A 129 3.88 3.80 6.76
N THR A 130 4.79 2.84 6.81
CA THR A 130 5.94 2.85 7.73
C THR A 130 6.99 3.89 7.36
N ILE A 131 7.67 4.43 8.37
CA ILE A 131 8.82 5.33 8.21
C ILE A 131 10.09 4.51 7.94
N LEU A 132 10.98 4.94 7.06
CA LEU A 132 12.23 4.21 6.81
C LEU A 132 13.16 4.28 8.02
N GLY A 133 13.69 3.13 8.45
CA GLY A 133 14.62 3.05 9.56
C GLY A 133 15.67 1.95 9.38
N MET A 134 16.72 2.02 10.19
CA MET A 134 17.79 1.03 10.25
C MET A 134 18.10 0.71 11.71
N ARG A 135 18.47 -0.55 11.97
CA ARG A 135 19.10 -0.94 13.23
C ARG A 135 20.44 -1.60 12.92
N ILE A 136 21.48 -1.10 13.57
CA ILE A 136 22.86 -1.57 13.41
C ILE A 136 23.21 -2.41 14.64
N ASP A 137 23.79 -3.59 14.39
CA ASP A 137 24.48 -4.34 15.43
C ASP A 137 25.86 -3.72 15.65
N ILE A 138 26.10 -3.24 16.88
CA ILE A 138 27.30 -2.44 17.20
C ILE A 138 28.60 -3.24 17.19
N HIS A 139 28.54 -4.57 17.35
CA HIS A 139 29.72 -5.43 17.40
C HIS A 139 30.18 -5.82 16.00
N SER A 140 29.24 -6.29 15.17
CA SER A 140 29.49 -6.63 13.78
C SER A 140 29.58 -5.41 12.87
N ARG A 141 29.09 -4.24 13.33
CA ARG A 141 28.96 -2.99 12.56
C ARG A 141 28.15 -3.18 11.28
N ARG A 142 27.17 -4.09 11.33
CA ARG A 142 26.33 -4.45 10.18
C ARG A 142 24.85 -4.19 10.48
N PRO A 143 24.04 -3.93 9.45
CA PRO A 143 22.58 -3.90 9.60
C PRO A 143 22.06 -5.24 10.12
N ILE A 144 21.09 -5.19 11.04
CA ILE A 144 20.42 -6.40 11.55
C ILE A 144 19.50 -7.01 10.49
N LEU A 145 18.86 -6.16 9.67
CA LEU A 145 17.98 -6.61 8.61
C LEU A 145 18.80 -6.94 7.35
N GLY A 146 18.51 -8.08 6.71
CA GLY A 146 19.15 -8.46 5.44
C GLY A 146 18.88 -7.46 4.30
N ASN A 147 17.76 -6.73 4.36
CA ASN A 147 17.43 -5.65 3.42
C ASN A 147 18.09 -4.29 3.78
N ILE A 148 18.99 -4.27 4.77
CA ILE A 148 19.70 -3.08 5.31
C ILE A 148 18.75 -2.12 6.04
N PHE A 149 17.71 -1.66 5.38
CA PHE A 149 16.65 -0.82 5.94
C PHE A 149 15.37 -1.64 6.15
N GLY A 150 14.45 -1.08 6.95
CA GLY A 150 13.10 -1.61 7.13
C GLY A 150 12.11 -0.53 7.53
N GLY A 151 10.83 -0.89 7.49
CA GLY A 151 9.74 -0.03 7.91
C GLY A 151 9.60 0.02 9.43
N LEU A 152 9.75 1.21 10.01
CA LEU A 152 9.47 1.56 11.39
C LEU A 152 7.97 1.78 11.59
N SER A 153 7.42 1.07 12.57
CA SER A 153 6.03 1.19 13.02
C SER A 153 5.93 1.07 14.55
N GLY A 154 4.72 1.31 15.08
CA GLY A 154 4.39 1.25 16.50
C GLY A 154 4.29 2.64 17.15
N SER A 155 4.22 2.69 18.48
CA SER A 155 4.00 3.94 19.22
C SER A 155 5.01 5.05 18.89
N ALA A 156 6.25 4.68 18.56
CA ALA A 156 7.31 5.61 18.17
C ALA A 156 6.96 6.49 16.95
N VAL A 157 6.09 6.02 16.03
CA VAL A 157 5.73 6.80 14.84
C VAL A 157 4.46 7.64 15.02
N LYS A 158 3.73 7.46 16.12
CA LYS A 158 2.45 8.16 16.36
C LYS A 158 2.55 9.68 16.23
N PRO A 159 3.54 10.38 16.84
CA PRO A 159 3.63 11.83 16.72
C PRO A 159 3.83 12.31 15.27
N ILE A 160 4.57 11.53 14.47
CA ILE A 160 4.81 11.85 13.05
C ILE A 160 3.54 11.62 12.25
N ALA A 161 2.83 10.50 12.48
CA ALA A 161 1.57 10.21 11.80
C ALA A 161 0.50 11.27 12.10
N LEU A 162 0.37 11.72 13.36
CA LEU A 162 -0.57 12.78 13.75
C LEU A 162 -0.22 14.16 13.17
N CYS A 163 1.04 14.42 12.83
CA CYS A 163 1.45 15.67 12.19
C CYS A 163 1.08 15.72 10.71
N ILE A 164 0.81 14.56 10.10
CA ILE A 164 0.48 14.42 8.67
C ILE A 164 -1.03 14.48 8.42
N VAL A 165 -1.84 14.15 9.43
CA VAL A 165 -3.32 14.15 9.40
C VAL A 165 -3.85 15.49 9.91
#